data_AF-A0A522C301-F1
#
_entry.id   AF-A0A522C301-F1
#
_cell.length_a   1.000
_cell.length_b   1.000
_cell.length_c   1.000
_cell.angle_alpha   90.00
_cell.angle_beta   90.00
_cell.angle_gamma   90.00
#
_symmetry.space_group_name_H-M   'P 1'
#
loop_
_entity.id
_entity.type
_entity.pdbx_description
1 polymer ?
#
loop_
_entity_poly.entity_id
_entity_poly.type
_entity_poly.pdbx_seq_one_letter_code
_entity_poly.pdbx_strand_id
1 'polypeptide(L)'
;MTEQQAEDLARAYAIEGPALELGTVVIDTEPFPSAAVRMPLSMLNRHGLVAGATGTGKTKTLQLMAEQMSAAGIPVFLADIKGDVSGVAAPGEPSDRVAKRAEQTATVWVPTGYPAEFLALGGLGTGIPVRATMTSFGPVLLSKVLGLNDTQESSLGLVFHFAD
;
A
#
# COMPACT_ATOMS: atom_id res chain seq x y z
N MET A 1 -24.69 -8.17 14.32
CA MET A 1 -24.65 -6.69 14.41
C MET A 1 -25.93 -6.19 13.79
N THR A 2 -26.61 -5.22 14.38
CA THR A 2 -27.93 -4.78 13.91
C THR A 2 -27.82 -3.69 12.83
N GLU A 3 -28.91 -3.45 12.09
CA GLU A 3 -28.98 -2.32 11.14
C GLU A 3 -28.70 -0.98 11.84
N GLN A 4 -29.25 -0.77 13.03
CA GLN A 4 -29.01 0.46 13.79
C GLN A 4 -27.51 0.68 14.09
N GLN A 5 -26.79 -0.39 14.44
CA GLN A 5 -25.34 -0.33 14.66
C GLN A 5 -24.56 -0.04 13.37
N ALA A 6 -25.02 -0.56 12.24
CA ALA A 6 -24.42 -0.27 10.94
C ALA A 6 -24.64 1.20 10.54
N GLU A 7 -25.81 1.75 10.81
CA GLU A 7 -26.08 3.19 10.61
C GLU A 7 -25.24 4.08 11.54
N ASP A 8 -25.05 3.69 12.80
CA ASP A 8 -24.17 4.38 13.73
C ASP A 8 -22.73 4.40 13.20
N LEU A 9 -22.24 3.26 12.69
CA LEU A 9 -20.94 3.15 12.03
C LEU A 9 -20.88 4.04 10.78
N ALA A 10 -21.91 4.02 9.94
CA ALA A 10 -21.98 4.88 8.75
C ALA A 10 -21.82 6.36 9.11
N ARG A 11 -22.50 6.80 10.18
CA ARG A 11 -22.36 8.17 10.70
C ARG A 11 -20.95 8.43 11.23
N ALA A 12 -20.34 7.49 11.95
CA ALA A 12 -18.98 7.65 12.48
C ALA A 12 -17.91 7.70 11.39
N TYR A 13 -18.13 7.02 10.26
CA TYR A 13 -17.27 7.03 9.07
C TYR A 13 -17.74 8.04 8.00
N ALA A 14 -18.69 8.91 8.32
CA ALA A 14 -19.08 10.01 7.46
C ALA A 14 -17.95 11.05 7.42
N ILE A 15 -17.14 10.99 6.36
CA ILE A 15 -15.99 11.86 6.17
C ILE A 15 -16.33 12.92 5.14
N GLU A 16 -16.16 14.18 5.53
CA GLU A 16 -16.15 15.32 4.63
C GLU A 16 -14.80 15.40 3.90
N GLY A 17 -14.83 15.59 2.59
CA GLY A 17 -13.62 15.70 1.77
C GLY A 17 -13.04 14.36 1.30
N PRO A 18 -11.78 14.35 0.84
CA PRO A 18 -11.20 13.18 0.19
C PRO A 18 -10.84 12.08 1.20
N ALA A 19 -11.20 10.85 0.85
CA ALA A 19 -11.01 9.67 1.67
C ALA A 19 -10.74 8.44 0.80
N LEU A 20 -10.11 7.42 1.39
CA LEU A 20 -10.09 6.08 0.82
C LEU A 20 -11.39 5.36 1.16
N GLU A 21 -12.02 4.76 0.16
CA GLU A 21 -13.13 3.81 0.28
C GLU A 21 -12.54 2.43 0.62
N LEU A 22 -12.76 1.92 1.83
CA LEU A 22 -12.19 0.64 2.28
C LEU A 22 -13.16 -0.53 2.12
N GLY A 23 -14.45 -0.25 2.06
CA GLY A 23 -15.50 -1.25 1.86
C GLY A 23 -16.80 -0.83 2.52
N THR A 24 -17.62 -1.82 2.87
CA THR A 24 -18.89 -1.60 3.55
C THR A 24 -19.07 -2.56 4.70
N VAL A 25 -19.89 -2.15 5.65
CA VAL A 25 -20.29 -2.95 6.81
C VAL A 25 -21.07 -4.20 6.36
N VAL A 26 -20.93 -5.31 7.08
CA VAL A 26 -21.61 -6.60 6.79
C VAL A 26 -22.45 -7.03 8.00
N ILE A 27 -23.74 -7.32 7.78
CA ILE A 27 -24.69 -7.80 8.77
C ILE A 27 -25.05 -9.25 8.40
N ASP A 28 -24.79 -10.20 9.30
CA ASP A 28 -25.17 -11.62 9.12
C ASP A 28 -24.80 -12.20 7.74
N THR A 29 -23.63 -11.81 7.23
CA THR A 29 -23.05 -12.14 5.91
C THR A 29 -23.55 -11.34 4.70
N GLU A 30 -24.56 -10.49 4.89
CA GLU A 30 -25.07 -9.58 3.88
C GLU A 30 -24.34 -8.23 3.96
N PRO A 31 -23.72 -7.77 2.86
CA PRO A 31 -23.19 -6.40 2.79
C PRO A 31 -24.31 -5.39 2.94
N PHE A 32 -24.06 -4.34 3.70
CA PHE A 32 -24.99 -3.23 3.94
C PHE A 32 -24.41 -1.97 3.28
N PRO A 33 -24.65 -1.73 1.97
CA PRO A 33 -23.87 -0.77 1.16
C PRO A 33 -24.07 0.70 1.55
N SER A 34 -25.15 1.00 2.27
CA SER A 34 -25.41 2.34 2.84
C SER A 34 -24.48 2.69 4.00
N ALA A 35 -23.79 1.70 4.59
CA ALA A 35 -22.81 1.90 5.66
C ALA A 35 -21.38 1.70 5.15
N ALA A 36 -20.94 2.62 4.28
CA ALA A 36 -19.58 2.65 3.77
C ALA A 36 -18.55 2.91 4.88
N VAL A 37 -17.42 2.21 4.81
CA VAL A 37 -16.25 2.40 5.68
C VAL A 37 -15.19 3.14 4.90
N ARG A 38 -14.85 4.33 5.38
CA ARG A 38 -14.00 5.30 4.70
C ARG A 38 -12.86 5.75 5.61
N MET A 39 -11.72 6.14 5.06
CA MET A 39 -10.59 6.66 5.84
C MET A 39 -10.10 7.99 5.26
N PRO A 40 -10.02 9.09 6.03
CA PRO A 40 -9.62 10.38 5.49
C PRO A 40 -8.18 10.31 4.98
N LEU A 41 -7.88 10.96 3.85
CA LEU A 41 -6.51 10.95 3.33
C LEU A 41 -5.50 11.55 4.32
N SER A 42 -5.93 12.48 5.17
CA SER A 42 -5.08 13.09 6.21
C SER A 42 -4.61 12.09 7.28
N MET A 43 -5.29 10.95 7.45
CA MET A 43 -4.86 9.89 8.39
C MET A 43 -3.75 9.01 7.83
N LEU A 44 -3.42 9.12 6.54
CA LEU A 44 -2.38 8.31 5.89
C LEU A 44 -0.95 8.64 6.36
N ASN A 45 -0.77 9.73 7.12
CA ASN A 45 0.49 10.03 7.80
C ASN A 45 0.73 9.20 9.07
N ARG A 46 -0.20 8.28 9.42
CA ARG A 46 -0.06 7.33 10.51
C ARG A 46 0.29 5.95 9.95
N HIS A 47 1.11 5.21 10.70
CA HIS A 47 1.41 3.82 10.33
C HIS A 47 0.17 2.94 10.50
N GLY A 48 -0.03 2.03 9.56
CA GLY A 48 -1.11 1.04 9.57
C GLY A 48 -0.59 -0.38 9.36
N LEU A 49 -1.39 -1.37 9.74
CA LEU A 49 -1.08 -2.78 9.57
C LEU A 49 -2.23 -3.49 8.85
N VAL A 50 -1.96 -4.04 7.67
CA VAL A 50 -2.88 -4.95 6.96
C VAL A 50 -2.44 -6.38 7.24
N ALA A 51 -3.16 -7.06 8.12
CA ALA A 51 -2.87 -8.43 8.54
C ALA A 51 -4.02 -9.39 8.17
N GLY A 52 -3.69 -10.67 7.99
CA GLY A 52 -4.65 -11.72 7.63
C GLY A 52 -3.96 -12.97 7.11
N ALA A 53 -4.66 -14.10 7.06
CA ALA A 53 -4.14 -15.34 6.50
C ALA A 53 -3.89 -15.24 4.99
N THR A 54 -3.21 -16.24 4.40
CA THR A 54 -3.06 -16.30 2.93
C THR A 54 -4.42 -16.44 2.27
N GLY A 55 -4.65 -15.71 1.17
CA GLY A 55 -5.92 -15.75 0.44
C GLY A 55 -7.03 -14.84 1.00
N THR A 56 -6.84 -14.16 2.14
CA THR A 56 -7.87 -13.29 2.74
C THR A 56 -7.92 -11.88 2.15
N GLY A 57 -7.25 -11.64 1.03
CA GLY A 57 -7.34 -10.36 0.30
C GLY A 57 -6.33 -9.28 0.68
N LYS A 58 -5.30 -9.56 1.51
CA LYS A 58 -4.26 -8.58 1.87
C LYS A 58 -3.71 -7.77 0.68
N THR A 59 -3.30 -8.47 -0.38
CA THR A 59 -2.79 -7.82 -1.60
C THR A 59 -3.86 -6.97 -2.27
N LYS A 60 -5.11 -7.44 -2.33
CA LYS A 60 -6.22 -6.69 -2.92
C LYS A 60 -6.55 -5.43 -2.12
N THR A 61 -6.46 -5.48 -0.80
CA THR A 61 -6.57 -4.29 0.06
C THR A 61 -5.43 -3.29 -0.21
N LEU A 62 -4.19 -3.76 -0.31
CA LEU A 62 -3.06 -2.88 -0.65
C LEU A 62 -3.19 -2.26 -2.04
N GLN A 63 -3.63 -3.03 -3.04
CA GLN A 63 -3.94 -2.53 -4.38
C GLN A 63 -5.01 -1.46 -4.35
N LEU A 64 -6.16 -1.74 -3.72
CA LEU A 64 -7.26 -0.79 -3.57
C LEU A 64 -6.81 0.54 -2.93
N MET A 65 -5.96 0.47 -1.91
CA MET A 65 -5.41 1.68 -1.27
C MET A 65 -4.45 2.43 -2.20
N ALA A 66 -3.53 1.71 -2.86
CA ALA A 66 -2.54 2.31 -3.76
C ALA A 66 -3.19 2.99 -4.98
N GLU A 67 -4.20 2.36 -5.57
CA GLU A 67 -4.99 2.89 -6.69
C GLU A 67 -5.67 4.20 -6.31
N GLN A 68 -6.36 4.22 -5.16
CA GLN A 68 -7.07 5.42 -4.68
C GLN A 68 -6.11 6.54 -4.24
N MET A 69 -4.98 6.20 -3.62
CA MET A 69 -3.92 7.16 -3.30
C MET A 69 -3.35 7.78 -4.58
N SER A 70 -3.06 6.96 -5.60
CA SER A 70 -2.59 7.43 -6.91
C SER A 70 -3.61 8.34 -7.59
N ALA A 71 -4.90 7.97 -7.58
CA ALA A 71 -6.00 8.80 -8.09
C ALA A 71 -6.09 10.18 -7.38
N ALA A 72 -5.75 10.22 -6.08
CA ALA A 72 -5.71 11.43 -5.29
C ALA A 72 -4.39 12.22 -5.43
N GLY A 73 -3.46 11.79 -6.27
CA GLY A 73 -2.15 12.42 -6.47
C GLY A 73 -1.14 12.16 -5.35
N ILE A 74 -1.39 11.16 -4.50
CA ILE A 74 -0.48 10.76 -3.43
C ILE A 74 0.52 9.73 -3.97
N PRO A 75 1.83 9.99 -3.93
CA PRO A 75 2.83 9.02 -4.38
C PRO A 75 2.88 7.82 -3.45
N VAL A 76 2.94 6.62 -4.02
CA VAL A 76 2.95 5.36 -3.28
C VAL A 76 4.18 4.56 -3.68
N PHE A 77 4.99 4.18 -2.69
CA PHE A 77 6.10 3.26 -2.87
C PHE A 77 5.73 1.89 -2.28
N LEU A 78 5.82 0.83 -3.07
CA LEU A 78 5.47 -0.53 -2.68
C LEU A 78 6.60 -1.51 -3.00
N ALA A 79 6.94 -2.33 -2.02
CA ALA A 79 7.78 -3.50 -2.24
C ALA A 79 6.91 -4.68 -2.69
N ASP A 80 6.89 -4.96 -3.99
CA ASP A 80 6.11 -6.05 -4.56
C ASP A 80 6.89 -7.36 -4.65
N ILE A 81 7.06 -8.04 -3.52
CA ILE A 81 7.86 -9.26 -3.39
C ILE A 81 7.33 -10.41 -4.27
N LYS A 82 6.01 -10.45 -4.52
CA LYS A 82 5.36 -11.54 -5.26
C LYS A 82 4.97 -11.17 -6.69
N GLY A 83 5.05 -9.91 -7.06
CA GLY A 83 4.54 -9.40 -8.34
C GLY A 83 3.02 -9.23 -8.36
N ASP A 84 2.34 -9.45 -7.24
CA ASP A 84 0.87 -9.47 -7.18
C ASP A 84 0.27 -8.06 -7.21
N VAL A 85 1.07 -7.00 -6.97
CA VAL A 85 0.63 -5.60 -6.93
C VAL A 85 0.87 -4.91 -8.27
N SER A 86 1.92 -5.27 -8.99
CA SER A 86 2.37 -4.65 -10.25
C SER A 86 1.30 -4.51 -11.34
N GLY A 87 0.27 -5.37 -11.31
CA GLY A 87 -0.89 -5.30 -12.21
C GLY A 87 -1.69 -4.00 -12.15
N VAL A 88 -1.50 -3.14 -11.13
CA VAL A 88 -2.17 -1.82 -11.04
C VAL A 88 -1.88 -0.90 -12.22
N ALA A 89 -0.80 -1.15 -12.97
CA ALA A 89 -0.41 -0.34 -14.13
C ALA A 89 -1.33 -0.54 -15.36
N ALA A 90 -2.08 -1.64 -15.40
CA ALA A 90 -2.97 -1.97 -16.51
C ALA A 90 -4.44 -1.92 -16.07
N PRO A 91 -5.38 -1.58 -16.96
CA PRO A 91 -6.80 -1.74 -16.68
C PRO A 91 -7.11 -3.19 -16.29
N GLY A 92 -7.80 -3.38 -15.17
CA GLY A 92 -8.20 -4.70 -14.71
C GLY A 92 -9.21 -5.38 -15.66
N GLU A 93 -9.15 -6.70 -15.76
CA GLU A 93 -10.12 -7.46 -16.54
C GLU A 93 -11.46 -7.58 -15.77
N PRO A 94 -12.60 -7.25 -16.42
CA PRO A 94 -13.92 -7.47 -15.82
C PRO A 94 -14.15 -8.96 -15.52
N SER A 95 -14.79 -9.25 -14.40
CA SER A 95 -15.25 -10.60 -14.06
C SER A 95 -16.49 -10.54 -13.17
N ASP A 96 -17.27 -11.61 -13.13
CA ASP A 96 -18.45 -11.72 -12.25
C ASP A 96 -18.09 -11.47 -10.78
N ARG A 97 -16.89 -11.89 -10.36
CA ARG A 97 -16.39 -11.64 -9.00
C ARG A 97 -16.20 -10.15 -8.72
N VAL A 98 -15.67 -9.39 -9.68
CA VAL A 98 -15.46 -7.94 -9.54
C VAL A 98 -16.79 -7.21 -9.60
N ALA A 99 -17.66 -7.55 -10.55
CA ALA A 99 -18.99 -6.96 -10.68
C ALA A 99 -19.82 -7.17 -9.40
N LYS A 100 -19.90 -8.41 -8.91
CA LYS A 100 -20.58 -8.72 -7.65
C LYS A 100 -19.97 -7.96 -6.48
N ARG A 101 -18.65 -7.83 -6.41
CA ARG A 101 -18.01 -7.09 -5.32
C ARG A 101 -18.34 -5.59 -5.37
N ALA A 102 -18.33 -5.00 -6.56
CA ALA A 102 -18.68 -3.61 -6.79
C ALA A 102 -20.14 -3.33 -6.38
N GLU A 103 -21.07 -4.23 -6.73
CA GLU A 103 -22.47 -4.16 -6.27
C GLU A 103 -22.57 -4.26 -4.74
N GLN A 104 -21.88 -5.23 -4.13
CA GLN A 104 -21.87 -5.43 -2.68
C GLN A 104 -21.36 -4.22 -1.89
N THR A 105 -20.48 -3.41 -2.48
CA THR A 105 -19.93 -2.21 -1.84
C THR A 105 -20.53 -0.91 -2.38
N ALA A 106 -21.58 -0.99 -3.21
CA ALA A 106 -22.17 0.14 -3.94
C ALA A 106 -21.12 1.04 -4.62
N THR A 107 -20.03 0.42 -5.10
CA THR A 107 -18.91 1.12 -5.72
C THR A 107 -19.04 1.05 -7.23
N VAL A 108 -18.84 2.18 -7.91
CA VAL A 108 -18.71 2.19 -9.36
C VAL A 108 -17.28 1.79 -9.72
N TRP A 109 -17.09 0.52 -10.09
CA TRP A 109 -15.79 0.02 -10.54
C TRP A 109 -15.64 0.18 -12.05
N VAL A 110 -14.56 0.85 -12.46
CA VAL A 110 -14.18 1.02 -13.87
C VAL A 110 -12.78 0.47 -14.06
N PRO A 111 -12.54 -0.43 -15.04
CA PRO A 111 -11.20 -0.85 -15.42
C PRO A 111 -10.28 0.34 -15.66
N THR A 112 -9.30 0.54 -14.79
CA THR A 112 -8.39 1.69 -14.83
C THR A 112 -6.98 1.22 -14.56
N GLY A 113 -6.02 1.63 -15.41
CA GLY A 113 -4.60 1.50 -15.13
C GLY A 113 -4.09 2.78 -14.49
N TYR A 114 -3.22 2.64 -13.50
CA TYR A 114 -2.65 3.76 -12.74
C TYR A 114 -1.20 4.00 -13.12
N PRO A 115 -0.70 5.26 -13.03
CA PRO A 115 0.72 5.54 -13.24
C PRO A 115 1.58 4.71 -12.29
N ALA A 116 2.51 3.94 -12.86
CA ALA A 116 3.43 3.09 -12.11
C ALA A 116 4.80 3.10 -12.75
N GLU A 117 5.83 3.20 -11.92
CA GLU A 117 7.23 3.05 -12.31
C GLU A 117 7.80 1.82 -11.61
N PHE A 118 8.31 0.87 -12.39
CA PHE A 118 8.86 -0.38 -11.86
C PHE A 118 10.34 -0.22 -11.60
N LEU A 119 10.76 -0.54 -10.38
CA LEU A 119 12.14 -0.43 -9.92
C LEU A 119 12.72 -1.82 -9.68
N ALA A 120 13.95 -2.04 -10.16
CA ALA A 120 14.68 -3.30 -10.02
C ALA A 120 15.92 -3.12 -9.15
N LEU A 121 16.07 -3.92 -8.10
CA LEU A 121 17.23 -3.85 -7.20
C LEU A 121 18.46 -4.47 -7.87
N GLY A 122 19.54 -3.70 -8.02
CA GLY A 122 20.80 -4.20 -8.58
C GLY A 122 20.71 -4.64 -10.04
N GLY A 123 19.68 -4.22 -10.78
CA GLY A 123 19.41 -4.70 -12.14
C GLY A 123 18.90 -6.14 -12.21
N LEU A 124 18.49 -6.73 -11.08
CA LEU A 124 17.84 -8.03 -11.04
C LEU A 124 16.34 -7.87 -11.31
N GLY A 125 15.84 -8.57 -12.32
CA GLY A 125 14.43 -8.52 -12.73
C GLY A 125 14.14 -7.44 -13.76
N THR A 126 12.86 -7.07 -13.86
CA THR A 126 12.35 -6.11 -14.85
C THR A 126 12.05 -4.77 -14.17
N GLY A 127 12.61 -3.68 -14.70
CA GLY A 127 12.39 -2.34 -14.18
C GLY A 127 13.63 -1.45 -14.30
N ILE A 128 13.50 -0.22 -13.83
CA ILE A 128 14.60 0.75 -13.76
C ILE A 128 15.57 0.32 -12.66
N PRO A 129 16.85 0.10 -12.98
CA PRO A 129 17.83 -0.34 -11.98
C PRO A 129 18.05 0.73 -10.91
N VAL A 130 17.68 0.42 -9.67
CA VAL A 130 18.01 1.24 -8.52
C VAL A 130 19.40 0.86 -8.02
N ARG A 131 20.25 1.87 -7.87
CA ARG A 131 21.61 1.75 -7.36
C ARG A 131 21.81 2.78 -6.25
N ALA A 132 22.59 2.41 -5.25
CA ALA A 132 23.13 3.32 -4.25
C ALA A 132 24.65 3.29 -4.35
N THR A 133 25.30 4.45 -4.17
CA THR A 133 26.75 4.52 -4.02
C THR A 133 27.13 4.17 -2.58
N MET A 134 28.37 3.74 -2.36
CA MET A 134 28.88 3.49 -1.01
C MET A 134 28.72 4.73 -0.13
N THR A 135 29.11 5.91 -0.64
CA THR A 135 28.92 7.22 -0.01
C THR A 135 27.47 7.48 0.41
N SER A 136 26.48 7.20 -0.46
CA SER A 136 25.06 7.40 -0.14
C SER A 136 24.52 6.48 0.95
N PHE A 137 25.12 5.29 1.08
CA PHE A 137 24.79 4.35 2.15
C PHE A 137 25.37 4.83 3.49
N GLY A 138 26.57 5.39 3.44
CA GLY A 138 27.29 5.91 4.60
C GLY A 138 27.81 4.82 5.54
N PRO A 139 28.71 5.19 6.47
CA PRO A 139 29.37 4.22 7.34
C PRO A 139 28.41 3.54 8.32
N VAL A 140 27.36 4.25 8.77
CA VAL A 140 26.42 3.76 9.79
C VAL A 140 25.52 2.64 9.25
N LEU A 141 24.86 2.86 8.10
CA LEU A 141 24.02 1.81 7.52
C LEU A 141 24.85 0.62 7.05
N LEU A 142 26.04 0.88 6.51
CA LEU A 142 26.95 -0.19 6.07
C LEU A 142 27.42 -1.05 7.25
N SER A 143 27.74 -0.42 8.39
CA SER A 143 28.11 -1.13 9.61
C SER A 143 27.00 -2.06 10.09
N LYS A 144 25.75 -1.60 10.08
CA LYS A 144 24.58 -2.42 10.43
C LYS A 144 24.39 -3.61 9.49
N VAL A 145 24.53 -3.39 8.18
CA VAL A 145 24.42 -4.48 7.18
C VAL A 145 25.51 -5.53 7.35
N LEU A 146 26.74 -5.10 7.66
CA LEU A 146 27.88 -5.99 7.87
C LEU A 146 27.92 -6.61 9.27
N GLY A 147 27.04 -6.20 10.18
CA GLY A 147 27.02 -6.67 11.58
C GLY A 147 28.29 -6.29 12.36
N LEU A 148 28.82 -5.10 12.09
CA LEU A 148 30.03 -4.61 12.74
C LEU A 148 29.78 -4.25 14.21
N ASN A 149 30.81 -4.42 15.03
CA ASN A 149 30.84 -3.89 16.39
C ASN A 149 31.26 -2.40 16.41
N ASP A 150 31.12 -1.75 17.56
CA ASP A 150 31.40 -0.31 17.74
C ASP A 150 32.81 0.10 17.26
N THR A 151 33.83 -0.73 17.51
CA THR A 151 35.22 -0.47 17.08
C THR A 151 35.34 -0.51 15.55
N GLN A 152 34.70 -1.50 14.93
CA GLN A 152 34.71 -1.68 13.47
C GLN A 152 33.89 -0.59 12.77
N GLU A 153 32.74 -0.19 13.32
CA GLU A 153 31.94 0.95 12.83
C GLU A 153 32.74 2.24 12.90
N SER A 154 33.42 2.51 14.03
CA SER A 154 34.28 3.69 14.16
C SER A 154 35.42 3.69 13.15
N SER A 155 36.04 2.53 12.90
CA SER A 155 37.10 2.41 11.89
C SER A 155 36.56 2.64 10.47
N LEU A 156 35.39 2.08 10.16
CA LEU A 156 34.72 2.30 8.88
C LEU A 156 34.34 3.78 8.68
N GLY A 157 33.91 4.46 9.74
CA GLY A 157 33.65 5.89 9.73
C GLY A 157 34.87 6.73 9.33
N LEU A 158 36.06 6.39 9.84
CA LEU A 158 37.31 7.04 9.43
C LEU A 158 37.65 6.79 7.96
N VAL A 159 37.42 5.56 7.47
CA VAL A 159 37.64 5.21 6.06
C VAL A 159 36.73 6.05 5.16
N PHE A 160 35.43 6.16 5.50
CA PHE A 160 34.48 7.01 4.78
C PHE A 160 34.91 8.48 4.82
N HIS A 161 35.29 9.01 5.99
CA HIS A 161 35.73 10.40 6.13
C HIS A 161 36.96 10.74 5.28
N PHE A 162 37.87 9.79 5.07
CA PHE A 162 39.05 9.99 4.23
C PHE A 162 38.75 9.83 2.74
N ALA A 163 37.81 8.96 2.38
CA ALA A 163 37.53 8.59 0.99
C ALA A 163 36.50 9.49 0.29
N ASP A 164 35.57 10.09 1.05
CA ASP A 164 34.57 11.06 0.57
C ASP A 164 35.11 12.51 0.61
#